data_AF-A0A3S3S9M0-F1
#
_entry.id   AF-A0A3S3S9M0-F1
#
_cell.length_a   1.000
_cell.length_b   1.000
_cell.length_c   1.000
_cell.angle_alpha   90.00
_cell.angle_beta   90.00
_cell.angle_gamma   90.00
#
_symmetry.space_group_name_H-M   'P 1'
#
loop_
_entity.id
_entity.type
_entity.pdbx_description
1 polymer ?
#
loop_
_entity_poly.entity_id
_entity_poly.type
_entity_poly.pdbx_seq_one_letter_code
_entity_poly.pdbx_strand_id
1 'polypeptide(L)'
;MNLPDNYGVGTATLSSCCNDQLAYSGKYVGFIAPITLLAIFTYGNYQLALNEKQDTDKGIPTWGLVIGWASAALAILKVPFWILLTVLRCPGNWKQKINRAFKPTPDWAPIDPEIRHQWYIWNLMKNEDQKQKYYINSAFVKY
;
A
#
# COMPACT_ATOMS: atom_id res chain seq x y z
N MET A 1 -32.42 6.74 28.26
CA MET A 1 -31.03 7.25 28.24
C MET A 1 -30.77 7.72 26.83
N ASN A 2 -30.92 9.02 26.57
CA ASN A 2 -30.87 9.59 25.23
C ASN A 2 -29.41 9.74 24.79
N LEU A 3 -29.06 9.11 23.66
CA LEU A 3 -27.84 9.44 22.92
C LEU A 3 -28.02 10.84 22.30
N PRO A 4 -27.02 11.72 22.32
CA PRO A 4 -27.12 12.98 21.60
C PRO A 4 -27.09 12.73 20.09
N ASP A 5 -28.17 13.12 19.42
CA ASP A 5 -28.41 13.07 17.98
C ASP A 5 -27.58 14.12 17.20
N ASN A 6 -26.29 14.24 17.50
CA ASN A 6 -25.39 15.19 16.85
C ASN A 6 -24.30 14.47 16.05
N TYR A 7 -24.72 13.62 15.11
CA TYR A 7 -23.93 13.37 13.90
C TYR A 7 -24.26 14.53 12.96
N GLY A 8 -23.46 15.60 13.06
CA GLY A 8 -23.67 16.88 12.40
C GLY A 8 -23.97 16.77 10.92
N VAL A 9 -25.26 16.87 10.58
CA VAL A 9 -25.74 17.29 9.27
C VAL A 9 -25.56 18.81 9.22
N GLY A 10 -24.33 19.30 9.12
CA GLY A 10 -24.05 20.73 9.25
C GLY A 10 -22.62 21.24 9.05
N THR A 11 -21.62 20.36 8.92
CA THR A 11 -20.23 20.76 8.62
C THR A 11 -19.64 19.93 7.48
N ALA A 12 -20.38 19.81 6.38
CA ALA A 12 -19.78 19.48 5.09
C ALA A 12 -19.10 20.73 4.51
N THR A 13 -18.09 21.28 5.18
CA THR A 13 -17.37 22.46 4.71
C THR A 13 -15.86 22.22 4.80
N LEU A 14 -15.23 22.09 3.63
CA LEU A 14 -13.78 22.01 3.34
C LEU A 14 -12.99 20.73 3.73
N SER A 15 -13.14 20.17 4.93
CA SER A 15 -12.27 19.06 5.39
C SER A 15 -12.53 17.73 4.65
N SER A 16 -13.80 17.36 4.45
CA SER A 16 -14.21 16.12 3.79
C SER A 16 -13.84 16.09 2.31
N CYS A 17 -13.97 17.22 1.59
CA CYS A 17 -13.55 17.31 0.19
C CYS A 17 -12.03 17.16 0.01
N CYS A 18 -11.21 17.62 0.97
CA CYS A 18 -9.75 17.48 0.88
C CYS A 18 -9.31 16.01 1.03
N ASN A 19 -9.94 15.26 1.94
CA ASN A 19 -9.71 13.83 2.10
C ASN A 19 -10.18 13.02 0.87
N ASP A 20 -11.31 13.39 0.26
CA ASP A 20 -11.76 12.75 -0.98
C ASP A 20 -10.87 13.12 -2.18
N GLN A 21 -10.36 14.35 -2.26
CA GLN A 21 -9.42 14.76 -3.31
C GLN A 21 -8.06 14.03 -3.19
N LEU A 22 -7.57 13.81 -1.96
CA LEU A 22 -6.38 13.00 -1.68
C LEU A 22 -6.63 11.50 -1.98
N ALA A 23 -7.83 10.99 -1.71
CA ALA A 23 -8.20 9.61 -2.04
C ALA A 23 -8.39 9.40 -3.55
N TYR A 24 -8.92 10.38 -4.28
CA TYR A 24 -9.13 10.33 -5.73
C TYR A 24 -7.80 10.43 -6.49
N SER A 25 -6.92 11.34 -6.07
CA SER A 25 -5.56 11.46 -6.62
C SER A 25 -4.68 10.25 -6.25
N GLY A 26 -4.84 9.67 -5.07
CA GLY A 26 -4.09 8.49 -4.63
C GLY A 26 -4.26 7.25 -5.53
N LYS A 27 -5.45 7.07 -6.13
CA LYS A 27 -5.70 5.95 -7.08
C LYS A 27 -4.86 6.07 -8.35
N TYR A 28 -4.77 7.27 -8.91
CA TYR A 28 -3.96 7.51 -10.11
C TYR A 28 -2.48 7.53 -9.79
N VAL A 29 -2.07 8.10 -8.65
CA VAL A 29 -0.66 8.10 -8.22
C VAL A 29 -0.14 6.68 -8.03
N GLY A 30 -0.93 5.77 -7.46
CA GLY A 30 -0.56 4.36 -7.30
C GLY A 30 -0.30 3.64 -8.63
N PHE A 31 -0.89 4.09 -9.74
CA PHE A 31 -0.71 3.50 -11.07
C PHE A 31 0.27 4.28 -11.97
N ILE A 32 0.28 5.61 -11.88
CA ILE A 32 1.15 6.48 -12.65
C ILE A 32 2.60 6.38 -12.16
N ALA A 33 2.82 6.32 -10.84
CA ALA A 33 4.16 6.23 -10.27
C ALA A 33 4.96 5.03 -10.80
N PRO A 34 4.44 3.78 -10.80
CA PRO A 34 5.20 2.65 -11.33
C PRO A 34 5.45 2.77 -12.84
N ILE A 35 4.50 3.34 -13.61
CA ILE A 35 4.66 3.54 -15.06
C ILE A 35 5.75 4.57 -15.36
N THR A 36 5.71 5.72 -14.70
CA THR A 36 6.72 6.78 -14.87
C THR A 36 8.10 6.30 -14.44
N LEU A 37 8.20 5.56 -13.32
CA LEU A 37 9.46 4.95 -12.88
C LEU A 37 10.00 3.93 -13.89
N LEU A 38 9.14 3.09 -14.46
CA LEU A 38 9.51 2.14 -15.52
C LEU A 38 10.01 2.88 -16.77
N ALA A 39 9.32 3.93 -17.21
CA ALA A 39 9.68 4.69 -18.41
C ALA A 39 11.03 5.40 -18.25
N ILE A 40 11.27 6.05 -17.11
CA ILE A 40 12.55 6.72 -16.84
C ILE A 40 13.68 5.68 -16.72
N PHE A 41 13.42 4.55 -16.07
CA PHE A 41 14.40 3.48 -15.91
C PHE A 41 14.80 2.86 -17.26
N THR A 42 13.83 2.51 -18.12
CA THR A 42 14.13 1.94 -19.43
C THR A 42 14.82 2.97 -20.32
N TYR A 43 14.34 4.20 -20.38
CA TYR A 43 14.95 5.28 -21.15
C TYR A 43 16.42 5.50 -20.77
N GLY A 44 16.73 5.54 -19.48
CA GLY A 44 18.10 5.65 -18.98
C GLY A 44 19.00 4.48 -19.41
N ASN A 45 18.49 3.24 -19.33
CA ASN A 45 19.22 2.05 -19.76
C ASN A 45 19.44 2.00 -21.29
N TYR A 46 18.45 2.42 -22.07
CA TYR A 46 18.57 2.49 -23.53
C TYR A 46 19.62 3.51 -23.97
N GLN A 47 19.65 4.71 -23.36
CA GLN A 47 20.68 5.70 -23.65
C GLN A 47 22.08 5.18 -23.31
N LEU A 48 22.23 4.50 -22.18
CA LEU A 48 23.51 3.90 -21.77
C LEU A 48 24.01 2.89 -22.82
N ALA A 49 23.14 2.01 -23.30
CA ALA A 49 23.49 0.98 -24.28
C ALA A 49 23.84 1.53 -25.68
N LEU A 50 23.27 2.68 -26.07
CA LEU A 50 23.58 3.34 -27.34
C LEU A 50 24.91 4.11 -27.27
N ASN A 51 25.14 4.83 -26.17
CA ASN A 51 26.34 5.65 -26.00
C ASN A 51 27.61 4.79 -25.81
N GLU A 52 27.49 3.58 -25.23
CA GLU A 52 28.60 2.62 -25.12
C GLU A 52 29.17 2.19 -26.49
N LYS A 53 28.33 2.16 -27.53
CA LYS A 53 28.75 1.75 -28.88
C LYS A 53 29.38 2.88 -29.70
N GLN A 54 29.18 4.14 -29.30
CA GLN A 54 29.54 5.31 -30.09
C GLN A 54 30.90 5.91 -29.71
N ASP A 55 31.36 5.69 -28.47
CA ASP A 55 32.63 6.21 -27.95
C ASP A 55 33.53 5.08 -27.39
N THR A 56 34.27 4.40 -28.26
CA THR A 56 35.25 3.36 -27.86
C THR A 56 36.39 3.90 -26.97
N ASP A 57 36.57 5.23 -26.89
CA ASP A 57 37.65 5.89 -26.15
C ASP A 57 37.15 6.74 -24.95
N LYS A 58 35.83 6.93 -24.81
CA LYS A 58 35.19 7.73 -23.73
C LYS A 58 33.94 7.07 -23.13
N GLY A 59 33.69 5.81 -23.45
CA GLY A 59 32.59 5.03 -22.92
C GLY A 59 32.65 4.91 -21.40
N ILE A 60 31.48 4.73 -20.77
CA ILE A 60 31.38 4.52 -19.34
C ILE A 60 32.20 3.27 -18.98
N PRO A 61 33.14 3.38 -18.03
CA PRO A 61 34.03 2.29 -17.73
C PRO A 61 33.25 1.12 -17.13
N THR A 62 33.68 -0.11 -17.44
CA THR A 62 32.97 -1.35 -17.10
C THR A 62 32.66 -1.48 -15.60
N TRP A 63 33.49 -0.87 -14.73
CA TRP A 63 33.24 -0.84 -13.28
C TRP A 63 31.98 -0.05 -12.90
N GLY A 64 31.66 1.02 -13.63
CA GLY A 64 30.47 1.84 -13.38
C GLY A 64 29.18 1.07 -13.68
N LEU A 65 29.20 0.28 -14.75
CA LEU A 65 28.11 -0.63 -15.11
C LEU A 65 27.89 -1.70 -14.02
N VAL A 66 28.98 -2.31 -13.53
CA VAL A 66 28.93 -3.33 -12.47
C VAL A 66 28.35 -2.76 -11.17
N ILE A 67 28.75 -1.55 -10.76
CA ILE A 67 28.22 -0.90 -9.55
C ILE A 67 26.73 -0.57 -9.72
N GLY A 68 26.32 -0.09 -10.90
CA GLY A 68 24.92 0.15 -11.23
C GLY A 68 24.06 -1.10 -11.05
N TRP A 69 24.45 -2.20 -11.69
CA TRP A 69 23.74 -3.49 -11.57
C TRP A 69 23.79 -4.08 -10.17
N ALA A 70 24.91 -3.94 -9.45
CA ALA A 70 25.03 -4.38 -8.06
C ALA A 70 24.08 -3.60 -7.14
N SER A 71 23.99 -2.28 -7.28
CA SER A 71 23.08 -1.44 -6.49
C SER A 71 21.60 -1.74 -6.79
N ALA A 72 21.26 -1.98 -8.06
CA ALA A 72 19.92 -2.40 -8.47
C ALA A 72 19.54 -3.77 -7.86
N ALA A 73 20.46 -4.74 -7.93
CA ALA A 73 20.27 -6.05 -7.32
C ALA A 73 20.10 -5.97 -5.80
N LEU A 74 20.88 -5.13 -5.13
CA LEU A 74 20.77 -4.90 -3.69
C LEU A 74 19.41 -4.29 -3.30
N ALA A 75 18.91 -3.32 -4.06
CA ALA A 75 17.60 -2.72 -3.81
C ALA A 75 16.49 -3.76 -3.94
N ILE A 76 16.53 -4.59 -4.98
CA ILE A 76 15.56 -5.67 -5.19
C ILE A 76 15.66 -6.71 -4.08
N LEU A 77 16.86 -7.07 -3.61
CA LEU A 77 17.09 -8.10 -2.59
C LEU A 77 16.58 -7.70 -1.20
N LYS A 78 16.46 -6.39 -0.88
CA LYS A 78 15.96 -5.91 0.41
C LYS A 78 14.52 -6.35 0.69
N VAL A 79 13.67 -6.35 -0.33
CA VAL A 79 12.25 -6.74 -0.21
C VAL A 79 12.09 -8.22 0.18
N PRO A 80 12.64 -9.20 -0.56
CA PRO A 80 12.56 -10.60 -0.18
C PRO A 80 13.34 -10.91 1.10
N PHE A 81 14.42 -10.19 1.42
CA PHE A 81 15.15 -10.36 2.68
C PHE A 81 14.25 -10.09 3.90
N TRP A 82 13.49 -9.01 3.89
CA TRP A 82 12.53 -8.69 4.97
C TRP A 82 11.34 -9.64 5.00
N ILE A 83 10.84 -10.06 3.84
CA ILE A 83 9.79 -11.08 3.75
C ILE A 83 10.28 -12.39 4.38
N LEU A 84 11.47 -12.85 4.02
CA LEU A 84 12.06 -14.09 4.54
C LEU A 84 12.26 -14.01 6.05
N LEU A 85 12.80 -12.90 6.57
CA LEU A 85 12.97 -12.68 8.00
C LEU A 85 11.64 -12.73 8.77
N THR A 86 10.59 -12.13 8.20
CA THR A 86 9.24 -12.12 8.79
C THR A 86 8.61 -13.52 8.77
N VAL A 87 8.72 -14.23 7.66
CA VAL A 87 8.20 -15.59 7.48
C VAL A 87 8.92 -16.59 8.40
N LEU A 88 10.23 -16.44 8.61
CA LEU A 88 11.00 -17.28 9.54
C LEU A 88 10.63 -17.01 11.00
N ARG A 89 10.37 -15.75 11.37
CA ARG A 89 9.94 -15.38 12.74
C ARG A 89 8.50 -15.76 13.06
N CYS A 90 7.62 -15.94 12.07
CA CYS A 90 6.25 -16.39 12.29
C CYS A 90 6.19 -17.92 12.51
N PRO A 91 5.57 -18.43 13.59
CA PRO A 91 5.21 -19.84 13.71
C PRO A 91 3.96 -20.17 12.87
N GLY A 92 3.96 -21.29 12.13
CA GLY A 92 2.77 -21.79 11.40
C GLY A 92 3.04 -22.40 10.00
N ASN A 93 1.98 -22.82 9.31
CA ASN A 93 2.04 -23.41 7.96
C ASN A 93 2.38 -22.38 6.88
N TRP A 94 3.12 -22.78 5.83
CA TRP A 94 3.61 -21.91 4.75
C TRP A 94 2.53 -21.02 4.09
N LYS A 95 1.34 -21.57 3.85
CA LYS A 95 0.19 -20.81 3.30
C LYS A 95 -0.34 -19.75 4.28
N GLN A 96 -0.36 -20.04 5.57
CA GLN A 96 -0.76 -19.08 6.61
C GLN A 96 0.30 -18.02 6.84
N LYS A 97 1.59 -18.35 6.70
CA LYS A 97 2.70 -17.40 6.79
C LYS A 97 2.64 -16.36 5.68
N ILE A 98 2.43 -16.79 4.43
CA ILE A 98 2.29 -15.86 3.29
C ILE A 98 1.04 -14.98 3.47
N ASN A 99 -0.09 -15.57 3.83
CA ASN A 99 -1.33 -14.81 4.03
C ASN A 99 -1.20 -13.80 5.20
N ARG A 100 -0.48 -14.15 6.28
CA ARG A 100 -0.16 -13.21 7.36
C ARG A 100 0.84 -12.14 6.95
N ALA A 101 1.81 -12.44 6.09
CA ALA A 101 2.78 -11.46 5.61
C ALA A 101 2.14 -10.37 4.73
N PHE A 102 1.05 -10.69 4.02
CA PHE A 102 0.25 -9.73 3.27
C PHE A 102 -0.88 -9.09 4.08
N LYS A 103 -1.09 -9.49 5.34
CA LYS A 103 -2.03 -8.81 6.22
C LYS A 103 -1.36 -7.59 6.85
N PRO A 104 -2.05 -6.44 6.89
CA PRO A 104 -1.56 -5.29 7.61
C PRO A 104 -1.36 -5.64 9.09
N THR A 105 -0.32 -5.09 9.70
CA THR A 105 -0.04 -5.23 11.12
C THR A 105 -1.25 -4.74 11.93
N PRO A 106 -1.62 -5.38 13.06
CA PRO A 106 -2.75 -4.95 13.88
C PRO A 106 -2.63 -3.50 14.40
N ASP A 107 -1.41 -2.97 14.53
CA ASP A 107 -1.14 -1.58 14.92
C ASP A 107 -1.27 -0.57 13.76
N TRP A 108 -1.69 -1.02 12.57
CA TRP A 108 -1.94 -0.16 11.41
C TRP A 108 -3.24 0.64 11.60
N ALA A 109 -3.23 1.54 12.57
CA ALA A 109 -4.27 2.51 12.84
C ALA A 109 -3.69 3.93 12.68
N PRO A 110 -4.54 4.94 12.42
CA PRO A 110 -4.12 6.34 12.36
C PRO A 110 -3.20 6.71 13.52
N ILE A 111 -2.15 7.50 13.24
CA ILE A 111 -1.14 7.89 14.23
C ILE A 111 -1.73 8.84 15.28
N ASP A 112 -2.67 9.68 14.86
CA ASP A 112 -3.36 10.62 15.73
C ASP A 112 -4.30 9.85 16.67
N PRO A 113 -4.16 10.01 18.00
CA PRO A 113 -4.97 9.29 18.98
C PRO A 113 -6.47 9.58 18.87
N GLU A 114 -6.86 10.79 18.49
CA GLU A 114 -8.28 11.17 18.34
C GLU A 114 -8.88 10.50 17.10
N ILE A 115 -8.18 10.58 15.97
CA ILE A 115 -8.61 9.95 14.72
C ILE A 115 -8.59 8.41 14.86
N ARG A 116 -7.65 7.86 15.64
CA ARG A 116 -7.59 6.43 15.96
C ARG A 116 -8.82 5.97 16.74
N HIS A 117 -9.28 6.76 17.71
CA HIS A 117 -10.50 6.46 18.47
C HIS A 117 -11.73 6.45 17.56
N GLN A 118 -11.86 7.47 16.71
CA GLN A 118 -12.95 7.56 15.73
C GLN A 118 -12.92 6.39 14.72
N TRP A 119 -11.74 6.02 14.23
CA TRP A 119 -11.56 4.86 13.36
C TRP A 119 -11.95 3.53 14.03
N TYR A 120 -11.66 3.38 15.32
CA TYR A 120 -12.04 2.20 16.09
C TYR A 120 -13.56 2.10 16.23
N ILE A 121 -14.24 3.20 16.60
CA ILE A 121 -15.70 3.27 16.68
C ILE A 121 -16.33 2.94 15.33
N TRP A 122 -15.83 3.54 14.25
CA TRP A 122 -16.31 3.27 12.89
C TRP A 122 -16.15 1.80 12.49
N ASN A 123 -15.03 1.16 12.83
CA ASN A 123 -14.82 -0.27 12.56
C ASN A 123 -15.77 -1.17 13.36
N LEU A 124 -16.07 -0.82 14.61
CA LEU A 124 -17.03 -1.55 15.43
C LEU A 124 -18.43 -1.47 14.81
N MET A 125 -18.89 -0.26 14.48
CA MET A 125 -20.20 -0.03 13.85
C MET A 125 -20.34 -0.79 12.52
N LYS A 126 -19.31 -0.73 11.66
CA LYS A 126 -19.31 -1.47 10.39
C LYS A 126 -19.48 -2.98 10.59
N ASN A 127 -18.86 -3.56 11.61
CA ASN A 127 -18.99 -4.99 11.89
C ASN A 127 -20.39 -5.35 12.40
N GLU A 128 -21.03 -4.46 13.16
CA GLU A 128 -22.41 -4.63 13.62
C GLU A 128 -23.42 -4.54 12.47
N ASP A 129 -23.27 -3.56 11.57
CA ASP A 129 -24.11 -3.45 10.36
C ASP A 129 -24.02 -4.69 9.47
N GLN A 130 -22.82 -5.24 9.30
CA GLN A 130 -22.61 -6.47 8.53
C GLN A 130 -23.28 -7.68 9.21
N LYS A 131 -23.16 -7.79 10.53
CA LYS A 131 -23.88 -8.82 11.30
C LYS A 131 -25.39 -8.68 11.13
N GLN A 132 -25.93 -7.46 11.26
CA GLN A 132 -27.35 -7.20 11.11
C GLN A 132 -27.86 -7.59 9.71
N LYS A 133 -27.13 -7.25 8.64
CA LYS A 133 -27.45 -7.69 7.28
C LYS A 133 -27.46 -9.22 7.13
N TYR A 134 -26.52 -9.91 7.79
CA TYR A 134 -26.47 -11.38 7.79
C TYR A 134 -27.71 -11.98 8.47
N TYR A 135 -28.11 -11.47 9.63
CA TYR A 135 -29.31 -11.93 10.33
C TYR A 135 -30.58 -11.65 9.54
N ILE A 136 -30.70 -10.46 8.93
CA ILE A 136 -31.84 -10.10 8.08
C ILE A 136 -31.93 -11.06 6.88
N ASN A 137 -30.83 -11.33 6.18
CA ASN A 137 -30.85 -12.24 5.02
C ASN A 137 -31.22 -13.68 5.43
N SER A 138 -30.66 -14.18 6.55
CA SER A 138 -31.00 -15.51 7.08
C SER A 138 -32.46 -15.65 7.53
N ALA A 139 -33.13 -14.56 7.94
CA ALA A 139 -34.54 -14.56 8.31
C ALA A 139 -35.50 -14.72 7.10
N PHE A 140 -35.03 -14.42 5.88
CA PHE A 140 -35.81 -14.59 4.64
C PHE A 140 -35.61 -15.95 3.98
N VAL A 141 -34.67 -16.77 4.45
CA VAL A 141 -34.52 -18.18 4.04
C VAL A 141 -35.29 -19.05 5.02
N LYS A 142 -36.62 -19.05 4.91
CA LYS A 142 -37.47 -20.09 5.54
C LYS A 142 -37.69 -21.21 4.52
N TYR A 143 -37.18 -22.40 4.86
CA TYR A 143 -37.50 -23.67 4.18
C TYR A 143 -38.97 -24.03 4.34
#